data_AF-A0A0G1Y1K0-F1
#
_entry.id   AF-A0A0G1Y1K0-F1
#
_cell.length_a   1.000
_cell.length_b   1.000
_cell.length_c   1.000
_cell.angle_alpha   90.00
_cell.angle_beta   90.00
_cell.angle_gamma   90.00
#
_symmetry.space_group_name_H-M   'P 1'
#
loop_
_entity.id
_entity.type
_entity.pdbx_description
1 polymer ?
#
loop_
_entity_poly.entity_id
_entity_poly.type
_entity_poly.pdbx_seq_one_letter_code
_entity_poly.pdbx_strand_id
1 'polypeptide(L)'
;MNMKRMWIITKYVGQSLLVWFWRMFDAVWDMFAREWALLSGEGRLYLGAAFFIVGLFSWKADKYCDGNTAEYFACTHPVPYYYYPWWAITLVVVGALLLIGWRRRK
;
A
#
# COMPACT_ATOMS: atom_id res chain seq x y z
N MET A 1 35.82 -52.74 -5.91
CA MET A 1 35.33 -51.53 -5.20
C MET A 1 34.15 -51.92 -4.34
N ASN A 2 34.18 -51.59 -3.04
CA ASN A 2 33.31 -52.17 -2.02
C ASN A 2 31.99 -51.36 -1.91
N MET A 3 30.83 -51.98 -2.20
CA MET A 3 29.52 -51.29 -2.30
C MET A 3 29.14 -50.48 -1.05
N LYS A 4 29.64 -50.86 0.13
CA LYS A 4 29.40 -50.12 1.38
C LYS A 4 30.01 -48.70 1.39
N ARG A 5 31.11 -48.46 0.68
CA ARG A 5 31.71 -47.11 0.61
C ARG A 5 30.90 -46.15 -0.27
N MET A 6 30.21 -46.67 -1.29
CA MET A 6 29.44 -45.86 -2.23
C MET A 6 28.21 -45.24 -1.57
N TRP A 7 27.53 -46.01 -0.70
CA TRP A 7 26.36 -45.55 0.05
C TRP A 7 26.65 -44.43 1.06
N ILE A 8 27.84 -44.42 1.64
CA ILE A 8 28.26 -43.38 2.60
C ILE A 8 28.47 -42.06 1.86
N ILE A 9 29.15 -42.08 0.71
CA ILE A 9 29.42 -40.88 -0.09
C ILE A 9 28.12 -40.24 -0.57
N THR A 10 27.14 -41.01 -1.04
CA THR A 10 25.84 -40.48 -1.49
C THR A 10 25.05 -39.80 -0.37
N LYS A 11 25.14 -40.28 0.88
CA LYS A 11 24.47 -39.62 2.02
C LYS A 11 25.12 -38.28 2.38
N TYR A 12 26.46 -38.23 2.43
CA TYR A 12 27.17 -37.00 2.74
C TYR A 12 26.99 -35.93 1.65
N VAL A 13 26.98 -36.33 0.37
CA VAL A 13 26.74 -35.42 -0.75
C VAL A 13 25.29 -34.91 -0.77
N GLY A 14 24.30 -35.75 -0.47
CA GLY A 14 22.91 -35.31 -0.37
C GLY A 14 22.67 -34.34 0.79
N GLN A 15 23.32 -34.58 1.94
CA GLN A 15 23.17 -33.75 3.12
C GLN A 15 23.89 -32.39 2.97
N SER A 16 25.04 -32.35 2.30
CA SER A 16 25.73 -31.09 2.00
C SER A 16 24.97 -30.25 0.97
N LEU A 17 24.39 -30.87 -0.07
CA LEU A 17 23.54 -30.17 -1.05
C LEU A 17 22.33 -29.49 -0.41
N LEU A 18 21.65 -30.16 0.52
CA LEU A 18 20.51 -29.58 1.24
C LEU A 18 20.93 -28.37 2.08
N VAL A 19 22.06 -28.44 2.78
CA VAL A 19 22.55 -27.30 3.59
C VAL A 19 22.91 -26.12 2.70
N TRP A 20 23.55 -26.35 1.56
CA TRP A 20 23.86 -25.30 0.60
C TRP A 20 22.61 -24.67 -0.01
N PHE A 21 21.61 -25.49 -0.33
CA PHE A 21 20.32 -25.03 -0.82
C PHE A 21 19.63 -24.11 0.19
N TRP A 22 19.52 -24.54 1.46
CA TRP A 22 18.91 -23.71 2.52
C TRP A 22 19.66 -22.40 2.73
N ARG A 23 21.00 -22.41 2.72
CA ARG A 23 21.80 -21.17 2.84
C ARG A 23 21.59 -20.22 1.67
N MET A 24 21.50 -20.74 0.44
CA MET A 24 21.17 -19.91 -0.72
C MET A 24 19.76 -19.34 -0.62
N PHE A 25 18.79 -20.15 -0.20
CA PHE A 25 17.41 -19.71 -0.04
C PHE A 25 17.31 -18.61 1.03
N ASP A 26 17.91 -18.80 2.20
CA ASP A 26 17.93 -17.80 3.27
C ASP A 26 18.57 -16.48 2.81
N ALA A 27 19.70 -16.56 2.08
CA ALA A 27 20.37 -15.37 1.56
C ALA A 27 19.50 -14.60 0.55
N VAL A 28 18.80 -15.31 -0.35
CA VAL A 28 17.88 -14.70 -1.30
C VAL A 28 16.67 -14.10 -0.58
N TRP A 29 16.13 -14.81 0.40
CA TRP A 29 14.99 -14.35 1.19
C TRP A 29 15.33 -13.08 1.99
N ASP A 30 16.51 -13.01 2.59
CA ASP A 30 16.99 -11.84 3.32
C ASP A 30 17.14 -10.62 2.42
N MET A 31 17.63 -10.80 1.18
CA MET A 31 17.68 -9.71 0.20
C MET A 31 16.27 -9.21 -0.13
N PHE A 32 15.35 -10.12 -0.39
CA PHE A 32 13.97 -9.79 -0.74
C PHE A 32 13.24 -9.08 0.41
N ALA A 33 13.42 -9.56 1.64
CA ALA A 33 12.81 -8.96 2.82
C ALA A 33 13.28 -7.52 3.07
N ARG A 34 14.56 -7.22 2.80
CA ARG A 34 15.11 -5.85 2.91
C ARG A 34 14.51 -4.93 1.86
N GLU A 35 14.46 -5.37 0.61
CA GLU A 35 13.86 -4.58 -0.48
C GLU A 35 12.37 -4.35 -0.24
N TRP A 36 11.64 -5.38 0.19
CA TRP A 36 10.23 -5.25 0.55
C TRP A 36 10.00 -4.28 1.71
N ALA A 37 10.88 -4.28 2.72
CA ALA A 37 10.80 -3.33 3.82
C ALA A 37 10.96 -1.87 3.33
N LEU A 38 11.88 -1.61 2.40
CA LEU A 38 12.06 -0.31 1.77
C LEU A 38 10.84 0.08 0.93
N LEU A 39 10.35 -0.82 0.08
CA LEU A 39 9.21 -0.61 -0.80
C LEU A 39 7.91 -0.37 -0.01
N SER A 40 7.71 -1.10 1.10
CA SER A 40 6.57 -0.88 2.00
C SER A 40 6.69 0.42 2.80
N GLY A 41 7.91 0.89 3.02
CA GLY A 41 8.22 2.19 3.62
C GLY A 41 7.77 3.31 2.70
N GLU A 42 8.32 3.34 1.48
CA GLU A 42 8.02 4.37 0.47
C GLU A 42 6.60 4.25 -0.08
N GLY A 43 6.06 3.04 -0.19
CA GLY A 43 4.68 2.80 -0.63
C GLY A 43 3.64 3.50 0.24
N ARG A 44 3.88 3.63 1.56
CA ARG A 44 2.99 4.40 2.46
C ARG A 44 3.01 5.89 2.16
N LEU A 45 4.15 6.44 1.75
CA LEU A 45 4.25 7.84 1.34
C LEU A 45 3.43 8.07 0.07
N TYR A 46 3.65 7.25 -0.97
CA TYR A 46 2.96 7.41 -2.24
C TYR A 46 1.45 7.19 -2.11
N LEU A 47 1.02 6.13 -1.42
CA LEU A 47 -0.40 5.88 -1.16
C LEU A 47 -1.04 6.97 -0.29
N GLY A 48 -0.34 7.41 0.77
CA GLY A 48 -0.81 8.48 1.65
C GLY A 48 -0.98 9.80 0.89
N ALA A 49 0.01 10.17 0.07
CA ALA A 49 -0.05 11.35 -0.77
C ALA A 49 -1.17 11.26 -1.82
N ALA A 50 -1.32 10.11 -2.48
CA ALA A 50 -2.37 9.90 -3.47
C ALA A 50 -3.77 10.04 -2.84
N PHE A 51 -4.04 9.38 -1.70
CA PHE A 51 -5.33 9.51 -1.02
C PHE A 51 -5.59 10.92 -0.50
N PHE A 52 -4.57 11.57 0.05
CA PHE A 52 -4.69 12.94 0.52
C PHE A 52 -5.05 13.89 -0.61
N ILE A 53 -4.32 13.84 -1.74
CA ILE A 53 -4.54 14.68 -2.91
C ILE A 53 -5.92 14.39 -3.52
N VAL A 54 -6.24 13.12 -3.79
CA VAL A 54 -7.53 12.74 -4.40
C VAL A 54 -8.70 13.17 -3.52
N GLY A 55 -8.59 12.98 -2.20
CA GLY A 55 -9.61 13.44 -1.26
C GLY A 55 -9.77 14.96 -1.26
N LEU A 56 -8.66 15.71 -1.27
CA LEU A 56 -8.67 17.17 -1.29
C LEU A 56 -9.30 17.74 -2.58
N PHE A 57 -9.05 17.10 -3.72
CA PHE A 57 -9.59 17.54 -5.01
C PHE A 57 -11.00 17.00 -5.31
N SER A 58 -11.56 16.14 -4.47
CA SER A 58 -12.90 15.58 -4.66
C SER A 58 -14.04 16.42 -4.04
N TRP A 59 -13.81 17.71 -3.82
CA TRP A 59 -14.89 18.61 -3.46
C TRP A 59 -15.93 18.65 -4.60
N LYS A 60 -17.21 18.63 -4.22
CA LYS A 60 -18.32 18.75 -5.16
C LYS A 60 -18.97 20.13 -5.01
N ALA A 61 -19.35 20.69 -6.13
CA ALA A 61 -20.16 21.88 -6.21
C ALA A 61 -21.55 21.47 -6.68
N ASP A 62 -22.52 21.49 -5.78
CA ASP A 62 -23.93 21.38 -6.14
C ASP A 62 -24.62 22.72 -5.96
N LYS A 63 -25.86 22.84 -6.42
CA LYS A 63 -26.67 24.05 -6.27
C LYS A 63 -27.82 23.74 -5.33
N TYR A 64 -28.08 24.68 -4.43
CA TYR A 64 -29.24 24.65 -3.56
C TYR A 64 -30.23 25.71 -4.00
N CYS A 65 -31.50 25.40 -3.82
CA CYS A 65 -32.60 26.32 -4.03
C CYS A 65 -33.56 26.20 -2.85
N ASP A 66 -33.87 27.32 -2.20
CA ASP A 66 -34.83 27.40 -1.09
C ASP A 66 -34.65 26.32 -0.01
N GLY A 67 -33.40 25.95 0.27
CA GLY A 67 -33.05 24.94 1.28
C GLY A 67 -33.19 23.48 0.86
N ASN A 68 -33.49 23.20 -0.42
CA ASN A 68 -33.56 21.83 -0.97
C ASN A 68 -32.63 21.65 -2.19
N THR A 69 -32.22 20.41 -2.44
CA THR A 69 -31.47 20.02 -3.64
C THR A 69 -32.47 19.88 -4.80
N ALA A 70 -32.67 20.92 -5.59
CA ALA A 70 -33.59 20.92 -6.72
C ALA A 70 -32.86 20.98 -8.07
N GLU A 71 -33.48 20.39 -9.09
CA GLU A 71 -32.97 20.39 -10.47
C GLU A 71 -32.98 21.81 -11.07
N TYR A 72 -32.00 22.11 -11.94
CA TYR A 72 -31.68 23.44 -12.48
C TYR A 72 -32.85 24.27 -13.01
N PHE A 73 -33.93 23.62 -13.46
CA PHE A 73 -35.05 24.27 -14.12
C PHE A 73 -36.13 24.77 -13.15
N ALA A 74 -36.05 24.41 -11.87
CA ALA A 74 -37.09 24.73 -10.89
C ALA A 74 -36.80 26.02 -10.08
N CYS A 75 -35.63 26.65 -10.23
CA CYS A 75 -35.18 27.69 -9.30
C CYS A 75 -35.04 29.07 -9.94
N THR A 76 -35.51 30.09 -9.23
CA THR A 76 -35.34 31.51 -9.58
C THR A 76 -33.98 32.07 -9.16
N HIS A 77 -33.41 31.60 -8.05
CA HIS A 77 -32.10 32.04 -7.55
C HIS A 77 -31.22 30.87 -7.09
N PRO A 78 -30.43 30.26 -7.98
CA PRO A 78 -29.51 29.19 -7.60
C PRO A 78 -28.31 29.74 -6.83
N VAL A 79 -28.04 29.20 -5.64
CA VAL A 79 -26.80 29.47 -4.87
C VAL A 79 -25.86 28.26 -4.93
N PRO A 80 -24.56 28.46 -5.23
CA PRO A 80 -23.59 27.36 -5.20
C PRO A 80 -23.32 26.92 -3.76
N TYR A 81 -23.33 25.62 -3.53
CA TYR A 81 -22.97 24.99 -2.27
C TYR A 81 -21.81 24.02 -2.48
N TYR A 82 -20.73 24.23 -1.74
CA TYR A 82 -19.54 23.39 -1.79
C TYR A 82 -19.57 22.43 -0.61
N TYR A 83 -19.51 21.13 -0.89
CA TYR A 83 -19.39 20.13 0.17
C TYR A 83 -18.38 19.06 -0.21
N TYR A 84 -17.82 18.45 0.83
CA TYR A 84 -17.02 17.26 0.71
C TYR A 84 -17.92 16.04 0.88
N PRO A 85 -17.97 15.12 -0.10
CA PRO A 85 -18.64 13.86 0.14
C PRO A 85 -17.90 13.12 1.26
N TRP A 86 -18.64 12.34 2.06
CA TRP A 86 -18.11 11.68 3.25
C TRP A 86 -16.87 10.82 2.94
N TRP A 87 -16.81 10.17 1.78
CA TRP A 87 -15.68 9.34 1.36
C TRP A 87 -14.44 10.17 1.02
N ALA A 88 -14.59 11.41 0.57
CA ALA A 88 -13.44 12.28 0.32
C ALA A 88 -12.78 12.68 1.65
N ILE A 89 -13.60 12.94 2.68
CA ILE A 89 -13.12 13.18 4.04
C ILE A 89 -12.35 11.96 4.57
N THR A 90 -12.86 10.74 4.38
CA THR A 90 -12.16 9.53 4.83
C THR A 90 -10.83 9.35 4.10
N LEU A 91 -10.76 9.62 2.79
CA LEU A 91 -9.50 9.58 2.04
C LEU A 91 -8.47 10.60 2.55
N VAL A 92 -8.90 11.83 2.85
CA VAL A 92 -8.03 12.85 3.41
C VAL A 92 -7.49 12.41 4.77
N VAL A 93 -8.35 11.90 5.66
CA VAL A 93 -7.95 11.46 7.01
C VAL A 93 -7.00 10.27 6.94
N VAL A 94 -7.33 9.24 6.14
CA VAL A 94 -6.48 8.06 5.96
C VAL A 94 -5.14 8.44 5.32
N GLY A 95 -5.17 9.28 4.28
CA GLY A 95 -3.97 9.79 3.62
C GLY A 95 -3.06 10.54 4.60
N ALA A 96 -3.62 11.43 5.42
CA ALA A 96 -2.88 12.16 6.44
C ALA A 96 -2.25 11.22 7.49
N LEU A 97 -2.99 10.20 7.97
CA LEU A 97 -2.46 9.21 8.92
C LEU A 97 -1.30 8.40 8.32
N LEU A 98 -1.39 8.02 7.05
CA LEU A 98 -0.30 7.32 6.35
C LEU A 98 0.95 8.19 6.21
N LEU A 99 0.77 9.47 5.89
CA LEU A 99 1.87 10.44 5.80
C LEU A 99 2.54 10.68 7.16
N ILE A 100 1.74 10.83 8.23
CA ILE A 100 2.26 10.96 9.60
C ILE A 100 3.01 9.69 10.01
N GLY A 101 2.44 8.51 9.74
CA GLY A 101 3.05 7.22 10.04
C GLY A 101 4.36 7.01 9.28
N TRP A 102 4.44 7.48 8.02
CA TRP A 102 5.69 7.50 7.27
C TRP A 102 6.71 8.47 7.88
N ARG A 103 6.27 9.70 8.22
CA ARG A 103 7.15 10.73 8.78
C ARG A 103 7.77 10.32 10.10
N ARG A 104 7.04 9.59 10.96
CA ARG A 104 7.54 9.07 12.25
C ARG A 104 8.52 7.89 12.13
N ARG A 105 8.56 7.20 10.99
CA ARG A 105 9.53 6.11 10.76
C ARG A 105 10.91 6.61 10.30
N LYS A 106 10.99 7.84 9.80
CA LYS A 106 12.24 8.53 9.48
C LYS A 106 12.72 9.33 10.67
#